data_AF-A0A7C5V2Z6-F1
#
_entry.id   AF-A0A7C5V2Z6-F1
#
_cell.length_a   1.000
_cell.length_b   1.000
_cell.length_c   1.000
_cell.angle_alpha   90.00
_cell.angle_beta   90.00
_cell.angle_gamma   90.00
#
_symmetry.space_group_name_H-M   'P 1'
#
loop_
_entity.id
_entity.type
_entity.pdbx_description
1 polymer ?
#
loop_
_entity_poly.entity_id
_entity_poly.type
_entity_poly.pdbx_seq_one_letter_code
_entity_poly.pdbx_strand_id
1 'polypeptide(L)' 'MYIATVPNRNSPPALLLRESFRQNGKVKNRTLANLTHWPAARIEALRRLLRGEFDQA' A
#
# COMPACT_ATOMS: atom_id res chain seq x y z
N MET A 1 0.77 7.75 -1.04
CA MET A 1 0.83 6.28 -1.25
C MET A 1 0.15 5.59 -0.06
N TYR A 2 -0.39 4.39 -0.24
CA TYR A 2 -1.05 3.63 0.83
C TYR A 2 -0.94 2.12 0.60
N ILE A 3 -1.02 1.33 1.67
CA ILE A 3 -1.08 -0.15 1.58
C ILE A 3 -2.54 -0.59 1.59
N ALA A 4 -2.98 -1.23 0.50
CA ALA A 4 -4.28 -1.86 0.38
C ALA A 4 -4.20 -3.36 0.66
N THR A 5 -5.17 -3.88 1.43
CA THR A 5 -5.40 -5.32 1.60
C THR A 5 -6.53 -5.74 0.66
N VAL A 6 -6.21 -6.56 -0.35
CA VAL A 6 -7.17 -7.01 -1.37
C VAL A 6 -7.52 -8.48 -1.11
N PRO A 7 -8.79 -8.81 -0.83
CA PRO A 7 -9.18 -10.20 -0.58
C PRO A 7 -9.05 -11.03 -1.86
N ASN A 8 -8.51 -12.25 -1.74
CA ASN A 8 -8.50 -13.24 -2.80
C ASN A 8 -9.50 -14.36 -2.45
N ARG A 9 -10.10 -14.98 -3.47
CA ARG A 9 -11.14 -16.00 -3.25
C ARG A 9 -10.60 -17.31 -2.67
N ASN A 10 -9.43 -17.75 -3.16
CA ASN A 10 -8.86 -19.07 -2.84
C ASN A 10 -7.45 -18.99 -2.23
N SER A 11 -7.01 -17.79 -1.84
CA SER A 11 -5.67 -17.57 -1.30
C SER A 11 -5.68 -16.45 -0.26
N PRO A 12 -4.62 -16.31 0.55
CA PRO A 12 -4.49 -15.19 1.47
C PRO A 12 -4.60 -13.84 0.74
N PRO A 13 -5.06 -12.77 1.41
CA PRO A 13 -5.23 -11.47 0.79
C PRO A 13 -3.90 -10.91 0.28
N ALA A 14 -3.95 -10.21 -0.85
CA ALA A 14 -2.80 -9.52 -1.37
C ALA A 14 -2.58 -8.19 -0.64
N LEU A 15 -1.33 -7.87 -0.32
CA LEU A 15 -0.93 -6.58 0.23
C LEU A 15 -0.27 -5.77 -0.89
N LEU A 16 -0.88 -4.65 -1.29
CA LEU A 16 -0.43 -3.84 -2.43
C LEU A 16 -0.08 -2.42 -1.99
N LEU A 17 1.10 -1.93 -2.39
CA LEU A 17 1.41 -0.51 -2.34
C LEU A 17 0.76 0.19 -3.52
N ARG A 18 -0.06 1.20 -3.23
CA ARG A 18 -0.84 1.93 -4.22
C ARG A 18 -0.62 3.43 -4.09
N GLU A 19 -0.82 4.13 -5.20
CA GLU A 19 -0.92 5.59 -5.18
C GLU A 19 -2.15 6.06 -5.94
N SER A 20 -2.74 7.13 -5.41
CA SER A 20 -3.77 7.89 -6.08
C SER A 20 -3.13 9.01 -6.89
N PHE A 21 -3.59 9.20 -8.12
CA PHE A 21 -3.13 10.26 -9.02
C PHE A 21 -4.31 10.83 -9.80
N ARG A 22 -4.13 12.00 -10.41
CA ARG A 22 -5.14 12.59 -11.30
C ARG A 22 -4.72 12.45 -12.75
N GLN A 23 -5.65 12.02 -13.59
CA GLN A 23 -5.48 11.98 -15.03
C GLN A 23 -6.77 12.47 -15.68
N ASN A 24 -6.67 13.51 -16.52
CA ASN A 24 -7.80 14.13 -17.21
C ASN A 24 -8.94 14.50 -16.26
N GLY A 25 -8.60 15.18 -15.15
CA GLY A 25 -9.57 15.61 -14.14
C GLY A 25 -10.15 14.50 -13.24
N LYS A 26 -9.84 13.22 -13.51
CA LYS A 26 -10.35 12.08 -12.74
C LYS A 26 -9.30 11.54 -11.79
N VAL A 27 -9.71 11.20 -10.56
CA VAL A 27 -8.88 10.47 -9.59
C VAL A 27 -8.79 9.01 -10.02
N LYS A 28 -7.57 8.49 -10.11
CA LYS A 28 -7.25 7.10 -10.44
C LYS A 28 -6.30 6.53 -9.39
N ASN A 29 -6.21 5.21 -9.33
CA ASN A 29 -5.27 4.50 -8.47
C ASN A 29 -4.42 3.54 -9.29
N ARG A 30 -3.12 3.46 -9.04
CA ARG A 30 -2.23 2.44 -9.61
C ARG A 30 -1.52 1.64 -8.52
N THR A 31 -1.22 0.38 -8.82
CA THR A 31 -0.36 -0.46 -7.98
C THR A 31 1.10 -0.17 -8.32
N LEU A 32 1.90 0.13 -7.32
CA LEU A 32 3.35 0.33 -7.45
C LEU A 32 4.13 -0.96 -7.15
N ALA A 33 3.67 -1.74 -6.16
CA ALA A 33 4.32 -2.99 -5.77
C ALA A 33 3.33 -3.97 -5.12
N ASN A 34 3.61 -5.27 -5.27
CA ASN A 34 2.97 -6.34 -4.51
C ASN A 34 3.88 -6.76 -3.35
N LEU A 35 3.42 -6.54 -2.13
CA LEU A 35 4.14 -6.76 -0.88
C LEU A 35 3.67 -8.02 -0.14
N THR A 36 2.85 -8.86 -0.76
CA THR A 36 2.23 -10.04 -0.10
C THR A 36 3.28 -11.02 0.46
N HIS A 37 4.47 -11.06 -0.13
CA HIS A 37 5.57 -11.91 0.30
C HIS A 37 6.44 -11.31 1.42
N TRP A 38 6.18 -10.06 1.83
CA TRP A 38 6.98 -9.42 2.87
C TRP A 38 6.59 -9.92 4.27
N PRO A 39 7.55 -10.00 5.21
CA PRO A 39 7.24 -10.22 6.61
C PRO A 39 6.30 -9.14 7.16
N ALA A 40 5.36 -9.53 8.03
CA ALA A 40 4.35 -8.63 8.59
C ALA A 40 4.97 -7.39 9.28
N ALA A 41 6.09 -7.57 10.00
CA ALA A 41 6.79 -6.46 10.65
C ALA A 41 7.26 -5.37 9.66
N ARG A 42 7.68 -5.76 8.45
CA ARG A 42 8.09 -4.81 7.41
C ARG A 42 6.90 -4.07 6.82
N ILE A 43 5.76 -4.74 6.67
CA ILE A 43 4.50 -4.11 6.27
C ILE A 43 4.09 -3.07 7.31
N GLU A 44 4.14 -3.41 8.60
CA GLU A 44 3.75 -2.48 9.66
C GLU A 44 4.68 -1.27 9.72
N ALA A 45 5.99 -1.46 9.64
CA ALA A 45 6.94 -0.36 9.54
C ALA A 45 6.64 0.57 8.36
N LEU A 46 6.31 0.02 7.19
CA LEU A 46 5.92 0.82 6.03
C LEU A 46 4.57 1.54 6.24
N ARG A 47 3.60 0.94 6.94
CA ARG A 47 2.34 1.63 7.30
C ARG A 47 2.61 2.86 8.16
N ARG A 48 3.49 2.74 9.16
CA ARG A 48 3.90 3.84 10.03
C ARG A 48 4.62 4.94 9.26
N LEU A 49 5.54 4.55 8.36
CA LEU A 49 6.22 5.48 7.46
C LEU A 49 5.23 6.26 6.58
N LEU A 50 4.27 5.57 5.96
CA LEU A 50 3.28 6.22 5.10
C LEU A 50 2.28 7.11 5.86
N ARG A 51 2.16 6.97 7.18
CA ARG A 51 1.39 7.87 8.04
C ARG A 51 2.18 9.10 8.51
N GLY A 52 3.47 9.18 8.17
CA GLY A 52 4.36 10.27 8.59
C GLY A 52 4.88 10.14 10.02
N GLU A 53 4.82 8.95 10.63
CA GLU A 53 5.30 8.74 12.02
C GLU A 53 6.80 8.96 12.19
N PHE A 54 7.56 9.09 11.09
CA PHE A 54 9.01 9.35 11.09
C PHE A 54 9.39 10.70 10.46
N ASP A 55 8.41 11.56 10.13
CA ASP A 55 8.67 12.83 9.44
C ASP A 55 9.22 13.93 10.37
N GLN A 56 9.19 13.68 11.68
CA GLN A 56 9.77 14.55 12.71
C GLN A 56 11.13 13.98 13.13
N ALA A 57 12.17 14.31 12.36
CA ALA A 57 13.57 14.08 12.68
C ALA A 57 14.39 15.34 12.37
#